data_AF-A0A177EI08-F1
#
_entry.id   AF-A0A177EI08-F1
#
_cell.length_a   1.000
_cell.length_b   1.000
_cell.length_c   1.000
_cell.angle_alpha   90.00
_cell.angle_beta   90.00
_cell.angle_gamma   90.00
#
_symmetry.space_group_name_H-M   'P 1'
#
loop_
_entity.id
_entity.type
_entity.pdbx_description
1 polymer ?
#
loop_
_entity_poly.entity_id
_entity_poly.type
_entity_poly.pdbx_seq_one_letter_code
_entity_poly.pdbx_strand_id
1 'polypeptide(L)'
;MTEDLATKYRARLSNVIKTFGDIFGYEIEVKEDKIVLRSLYAFDEEDKIVLTMKENGGILVEANEFLRKLQKERILYLDKGRSLGAFLSAVTLSLFEKNTFQ
;
A
#
# COMPACT_ATOMS: atom_id res chain seq x y z
N MET A 1 28.50 16.57 11.29
CA MET A 1 28.91 15.17 11.02
C MET A 1 27.74 14.18 11.18
N THR A 2 26.87 14.35 12.19
CA THR A 2 25.64 13.56 12.41
C THR A 2 24.54 13.78 11.36
N GLU A 3 24.43 15.00 10.82
CA GLU A 3 23.39 15.40 9.86
C GLU A 3 23.54 14.74 8.47
N ASP A 4 24.78 14.52 8.03
CA ASP A 4 25.12 13.81 6.79
C ASP A 4 24.75 12.32 6.87
N LEU A 5 24.97 11.70 8.03
CA LEU A 5 24.65 10.30 8.25
C LEU A 5 23.12 10.08 8.28
N ALA A 6 22.38 10.91 9.01
CA ALA A 6 20.92 10.82 9.06
C ALA A 6 20.28 10.99 7.67
N THR A 7 20.79 11.93 6.87
CA THR A 7 20.33 12.15 5.49
C THR A 7 20.58 10.94 4.61
N LYS A 8 21.78 10.34 4.68
CA LYS A 8 22.13 9.10 3.94
C LYS A 8 21.22 7.93 4.32
N TYR A 9 20.92 7.75 5.61
CA TYR A 9 20.02 6.68 6.05
C TYR A 9 18.58 6.89 5.54
N ARG A 10 18.05 8.12 5.62
CA ARG A 10 16.72 8.44 5.08
C ARG A 10 16.64 8.18 3.58
N ALA A 11 17.64 8.61 2.82
CA ALA A 11 17.70 8.37 1.38
C ALA A 11 17.74 6.86 1.07
N ARG A 12 18.53 6.08 1.83
CA ARG A 12 18.60 4.63 1.65
C ARG A 12 17.28 3.94 1.99
N LEU A 13 16.61 4.32 3.07
CA LEU A 13 15.29 3.78 3.43
C LEU A 13 14.25 4.12 2.37
N SER A 14 14.23 5.36 1.88
CA SER A 14 13.34 5.79 0.80
C SER A 14 13.55 4.95 -0.46
N ASN A 15 14.81 4.71 -0.85
CA ASN A 15 15.12 3.85 -1.99
C ASN A 15 14.65 2.41 -1.78
N VAL A 16 14.84 1.84 -0.59
CA VAL A 16 14.36 0.49 -0.27
C VAL A 16 12.83 0.42 -0.35
N ILE A 17 12.12 1.37 0.26
CA ILE A 17 10.65 1.44 0.22
C ILE A 17 10.16 1.53 -1.23
N LYS A 18 10.78 2.42 -2.02
CA LYS A 18 10.47 2.57 -3.44
C LYS A 18 10.68 1.26 -4.21
N THR A 19 11.84 0.62 -4.05
CA THR A 19 12.14 -0.65 -4.74
C THR A 19 11.13 -1.75 -4.39
N PHE A 20 10.75 -1.88 -3.11
CA PHE A 20 9.72 -2.84 -2.72
C PHE A 20 8.34 -2.47 -3.26
N GLY A 21 8.00 -1.19 -3.26
CA GLY A 21 6.80 -0.67 -3.90
C GLY A 21 6.73 -1.07 -5.38
N ASP A 22 7.79 -0.79 -6.14
CA ASP A 22 7.91 -1.14 -7.57
C ASP A 22 7.76 -2.65 -7.80
N ILE A 23 8.35 -3.48 -6.94
CA ILE A 23 8.25 -4.96 -7.02
C ILE A 23 6.81 -5.44 -6.77
N PHE A 24 6.10 -4.86 -5.79
CA PHE A 24 4.76 -5.28 -5.40
C PHE A 24 3.62 -4.54 -6.12
N GLY A 25 3.96 -3.58 -6.98
CA GLY A 25 3.00 -2.83 -7.79
C GLY A 25 2.35 -1.65 -7.05
N TYR A 26 3.05 -1.04 -6.09
CA TYR A 26 2.55 0.10 -5.31
C TYR A 26 3.54 1.26 -5.24
N GLU A 27 3.06 2.48 -5.46
CA GLU A 27 3.70 3.67 -4.92
C GLU A 27 3.38 3.78 -3.42
N ILE A 28 4.42 4.00 -2.61
CA ILE A 28 4.31 4.00 -1.14
C ILE A 28 4.73 5.35 -0.59
N GLU A 29 3.83 6.01 0.12
CA GLU A 29 4.10 7.23 0.88
C GLU A 29 3.97 6.94 2.38
N VAL A 30 5.04 7.21 3.15
CA VAL A 30 5.05 7.01 4.61
C VAL A 30 4.91 8.37 5.29
N LYS A 31 3.89 8.53 6.15
CA LYS A 31 3.62 9.73 6.93
C LYS A 31 3.43 9.34 8.38
N GLU A 32 4.27 9.77 9.31
CA GLU A 32 4.11 9.49 10.76
C GLU A 32 3.61 8.06 11.08
N ASP A 33 2.32 7.91 11.40
CA ASP A 33 1.64 6.65 11.73
C ASP A 33 0.88 6.00 10.56
N LYS A 34 0.95 6.57 9.36
CA LYS A 34 0.25 6.14 8.16
C LYS A 34 1.19 5.69 7.03
N ILE A 35 0.73 4.68 6.31
CA ILE A 35 1.29 4.26 5.02
C ILE A 35 0.19 4.38 3.98
N VAL A 36 0.42 5.20 2.96
CA VAL A 36 -0.49 5.37 1.83
C VAL A 36 0.07 4.57 0.66
N LEU A 37 -0.75 3.65 0.16
CA LEU A 37 -0.43 2.78 -0.96
C LEU A 37 -1.29 3.17 -2.15
N ARG A 38 -0.68 3.51 -3.28
CA ARG A 38 -1.37 3.71 -4.55
C ARG A 38 -0.90 2.63 -5.51
N SER A 39 -1.83 1.86 -6.07
CA SER A 39 -1.45 0.85 -7.07
C SER A 39 -0.84 1.53 -8.29
N LEU A 40 0.25 0.98 -8.84
CA LEU A 40 0.83 1.43 -10.10
C LEU A 40 -0.12 1.22 -11.30
N TYR A 41 -1.17 0.43 -11.10
CA TYR A 41 -2.23 0.13 -12.07
C TYR A 41 -3.55 0.84 -11.75
N ALA A 42 -3.56 1.78 -10.80
CA ALA A 42 -4.75 2.56 -10.47
C ALA A 42 -5.19 3.44 -11.66
N PHE A 43 -6.50 3.55 -11.86
CA PHE A 43 -7.08 4.41 -12.91
C PHE A 43 -7.20 5.87 -12.46
N ASP A 44 -7.32 6.10 -11.16
CA ASP A 44 -7.46 7.41 -10.54
C ASP A 44 -6.33 7.62 -9.51
N GLU A 45 -5.78 8.83 -9.44
CA GLU A 45 -4.76 9.19 -8.46
C GLU A 45 -5.30 9.19 -7.02
N GLU A 46 -6.61 9.30 -6.85
CA GLU A 46 -7.29 9.24 -5.56
C GLU A 46 -7.61 7.81 -5.10
N ASP A 47 -7.43 6.80 -5.96
CA ASP A 47 -7.61 5.38 -5.63
C ASP A 47 -6.41 4.87 -4.79
N LYS A 48 -6.45 5.22 -3.50
CA LYS A 48 -5.41 4.93 -2.50
C LYS A 48 -5.93 3.97 -1.43
N ILE A 49 -5.05 3.13 -0.90
CA ILE A 49 -5.28 2.33 0.31
C ILE A 49 -4.49 2.99 1.43
N VAL A 50 -5.14 3.30 2.55
CA VAL A 50 -4.48 3.94 3.70
C VAL A 50 -4.40 2.93 4.84
N LEU A 51 -3.18 2.75 5.35
CA LEU A 51 -2.89 1.90 6.50
C LEU A 51 -2.50 2.78 7.68
N THR A 52 -3.15 2.61 8.83
CA THR A 52 -2.76 3.24 10.10
C THR A 52 -2.06 2.21 10.98
N MET A 53 -0.84 2.52 11.41
CA MET A 53 -0.08 1.77 12.40
C MET A 53 -0.63 2.11 13.79
N LYS A 54 -1.19 1.12 14.48
CA LYS A 54 -1.64 1.27 15.86
C LYS A 54 -0.44 1.19 16.81
N GLU A 55 -0.56 1.84 17.97
CA GLU A 55 0.47 1.81 19.03
C GLU A 55 0.84 0.38 19.47
N ASN A 56 -0.11 -0.56 19.37
CA ASN A 56 0.11 -1.97 19.71
C ASN A 56 0.79 -2.79 18.59
N GLY A 57 1.30 -2.14 17.55
CA GLY A 57 1.92 -2.78 16.39
C GLY A 57 0.94 -3.40 15.39
N GLY A 58 -0.37 -3.28 15.64
CA GLY A 58 -1.41 -3.71 14.70
C GLY A 58 -1.54 -2.74 13.51
N ILE A 59 -2.07 -3.24 12.40
CA ILE A 59 -2.35 -2.42 11.21
C ILE A 59 -3.86 -2.30 11.05
N LEU A 60 -4.35 -1.06 10.87
CA LEU A 60 -5.72 -0.77 10.47
C LEU A 60 -5.74 -0.38 9.00
N VAL A 61 -6.60 -1.00 8.20
CA VAL A 61 -6.90 -0.53 6.84
C VAL A 61 -8.04 0.48 6.95
N GLU A 62 -7.79 1.75 6.65
CA GLU A 62 -8.81 2.80 6.74
C GLU A 62 -9.86 2.62 5.63
N ALA A 63 -11.13 2.80 6.00
CA ALA A 63 -12.21 2.77 5.03
C ALA A 63 -12.23 4.07 4.22
N ASN A 64 -12.24 3.93 2.89
CA ASN A 64 -12.43 5.03 1.97
C ASN A 64 -13.25 4.56 0.76
N GLU A 65 -13.46 5.46 -0.21
CA GLU A 65 -14.24 5.13 -1.40
C GLU A 65 -13.62 4.01 -2.23
N PHE A 66 -12.30 4.02 -2.40
CA PHE A 66 -11.60 2.98 -3.14
C PHE A 66 -11.75 1.60 -2.50
N LEU A 67 -11.62 1.51 -1.17
CA LEU A 67 -11.80 0.26 -0.45
C LEU A 67 -13.25 -0.27 -0.55
N ARG A 68 -14.24 0.62 -0.73
CA ARG A 68 -15.63 0.20 -1.03
C ARG A 68 -15.74 -0.45 -2.41
N LYS A 69 -14.98 0.03 -3.41
CA LYS A 69 -14.91 -0.59 -4.74
C LYS A 69 -14.25 -1.99 -4.69
N LEU A 70 -13.41 -2.25 -3.69
CA LEU A 70 -12.67 -3.51 -3.47
C LEU A 70 -13.35 -4.44 -2.45
N GLN A 71 -14.69 -4.36 -2.33
CA GLN A 71 -15.42 -5.07 -1.28
C GLN A 71 -15.23 -6.59 -1.33
N LYS A 72 -15.13 -7.18 -2.53
CA LYS A 72 -14.94 -8.62 -2.71
C LYS A 72 -13.59 -9.06 -2.13
N GLU A 73 -12.51 -8.39 -2.51
CA GLU A 73 -11.14 -8.68 -2.06
C GLU A 73 -11.00 -8.43 -0.56
N ARG A 74 -11.58 -7.33 -0.06
CA ARG A 74 -11.59 -7.00 1.37
C ARG A 74 -12.24 -8.11 2.19
N ILE A 75 -13.46 -8.53 1.84
CA ILE A 75 -14.18 -9.56 2.61
C ILE A 75 -13.39 -10.87 2.62
N LEU A 76 -12.85 -11.26 1.46
CA LEU A 76 -12.17 -12.54 1.32
C LEU A 76 -10.84 -12.56 2.07
N TYR A 77 -10.00 -11.54 1.88
CA TYR A 77 -8.62 -11.58 2.34
C TYR A 77 -8.37 -10.82 3.64
N LEU A 78 -9.09 -9.73 3.92
CA LEU A 78 -8.96 -8.99 5.18
C LEU A 78 -9.90 -9.53 6.25
N ASP A 79 -11.21 -9.54 6.00
CA ASP A 79 -12.19 -9.85 7.05
C ASP A 79 -12.19 -11.34 7.42
N LYS A 80 -12.18 -12.22 6.40
CA LYS A 80 -12.13 -13.69 6.60
C LYS A 80 -10.69 -14.20 6.67
N GLY A 81 -9.86 -13.82 5.71
CA GLY A 81 -8.49 -14.33 5.57
C GLY A 81 -7.48 -13.73 6.55
N ARG A 82 -7.77 -12.57 7.17
CA ARG A 82 -6.88 -11.83 8.07
C ARG A 82 -5.46 -11.63 7.52
N SER A 83 -5.34 -11.47 6.20
CA SER A 83 -4.07 -11.36 5.50
C SER A 83 -4.03 -10.11 4.63
N LEU A 84 -3.32 -9.09 5.11
CA LEU A 84 -3.09 -7.86 4.35
C LEU A 84 -2.27 -8.14 3.08
N GLY A 85 -1.27 -9.01 3.14
CA GLY A 85 -0.47 -9.39 1.98
C GLY A 85 -1.33 -10.02 0.87
N ALA A 86 -2.20 -10.98 1.23
CA ALA A 86 -3.09 -11.61 0.25
C ALA A 86 -4.09 -10.61 -0.35
N PHE A 87 -4.60 -9.68 0.46
CA PHE A 87 -5.45 -8.60 -0.01
C PHE A 87 -4.74 -7.72 -1.05
N LEU A 88 -3.54 -7.22 -0.73
CA LEU A 88 -2.77 -6.38 -1.65
C LEU A 88 -2.43 -7.13 -2.94
N SER A 89 -1.97 -8.38 -2.86
CA SER A 89 -1.70 -9.19 -4.06
C SER A 89 -2.92 -9.35 -4.95
N ALA A 90 -4.11 -9.60 -4.38
CA ALA A 90 -5.34 -9.72 -5.14
C ALA A 90 -5.76 -8.40 -5.81
N VAL A 91 -5.58 -7.27 -5.12
CA VAL A 91 -5.84 -5.94 -5.67
C VAL A 91 -4.89 -5.65 -6.84
N THR A 92 -3.59 -5.91 -6.68
CA THR A 92 -2.59 -5.73 -7.75
C THR A 92 -2.97 -6.52 -9.00
N LEU A 93 -3.28 -7.81 -8.85
CA LEU A 93 -3.67 -8.66 -9.99
C LEU A 93 -4.97 -8.17 -10.65
N SER A 94 -5.99 -7.85 -9.87
CA SER A 94 -7.27 -7.39 -10.41
C SER A 94 -7.15 -6.08 -11.20
N LEU A 95 -6.36 -5.12 -10.71
CA LEU A 95 -6.14 -3.85 -11.42
C LEU A 95 -5.25 -4.03 -12.65
N PHE A 96 -4.21 -4.86 -12.55
CA PHE A 96 -3.35 -5.18 -13.69
C PHE A 96 -4.13 -5.82 -14.84
N GLU A 97 -5.00 -6.80 -14.53
CA GLU A 97 -5.85 -7.46 -15.52
C GLU A 97 -6.78 -6.46 -16.22
N LYS A 98 -7.40 -5.55 -15.46
CA LYS A 98 -8.28 -4.51 -16.00
C LYS A 98 -7.54 -3.50 -16.87
N ASN A 99 -6.28 -3.19 -16.55
CA ASN A 99 -5.48 -2.22 -17.31
C ASN A 99 -4.90 -2.85 -18.60
N THR A 100 -4.69 -4.17 -18.63
CA THR A 100 -3.98 -4.86 -19.73
C THR A 100 -4.91 -5.49 -20.76
N PHE A 101 -6.05 -6.05 -20.34
CA PHE A 101 -6.90 -6.90 -21.19
C PHE A 101 -8.29 -6.31 -21.48
N GLN A 102 -8.47 -5.01 -21.26
CA GLN A 102 -9.67 -4.27 -21.67
C GLN A 102 -9.48 -3.60 -23.02
#